data_AF-A0A942GDA0-F1
#
_entry.id   AF-A0A942GDA0-F1
#
_cell.length_a   1.000
_cell.length_b   1.000
_cell.length_c   1.000
_cell.angle_alpha   90.00
_cell.angle_beta   90.00
_cell.angle_gamma   90.00
#
_symmetry.space_group_name_H-M   'P 1'
#
loop_
_entity.id
_entity.type
_entity.pdbx_description
1 polymer ?
#
loop_
_entity_poly.entity_id
_entity_poly.type
_entity_poly.pdbx_seq_one_letter_code
_entity_poly.pdbx_strand_id
1 'polypeptide(L)'
;MELSEMIKKYDVENQFKILIESYQQVEYAWNNKIDVSSIDTSKIKNIVLTGLGGSAIGGDLLQNFLRNELKYPYVVNRNYELPPYANENTLVIASSYSGNTEETLSAADEAIKLKCQVACITTGGKLEEFAIKHKLPLGKMLKGFQPRFALWVNFFTLLKMV
;
A
#
# COMPACT_ATOMS: atom_id res chain seq x y z
N MET A 1 20.43 5.31 -34.28
CA MET A 1 20.54 5.91 -32.95
C MET A 1 20.60 4.75 -31.98
N GLU A 2 21.68 4.65 -31.22
CA GLU A 2 21.87 3.62 -30.19
C GLU A 2 20.87 3.80 -29.05
N LEU A 3 20.53 2.74 -28.31
CA LEU A 3 19.56 2.81 -27.21
C LEU A 3 19.97 3.86 -26.16
N SER A 4 21.26 3.94 -25.84
CA SER A 4 21.82 4.93 -24.91
C SER A 4 21.57 6.37 -25.37
N GLU A 5 21.65 6.63 -26.67
CA GLU A 5 21.36 7.94 -27.27
C GLU A 5 19.86 8.24 -27.24
N MET A 6 19.01 7.23 -27.46
CA MET A 6 17.55 7.39 -27.36
C MET A 6 17.12 7.75 -25.94
N ILE A 7 17.63 7.04 -24.93
CA ILE A 7 17.33 7.29 -23.51
C ILE A 7 17.73 8.72 -23.15
N LYS A 8 18.97 9.11 -23.45
CA LYS A 8 19.45 10.47 -23.16
C LYS A 8 18.60 11.56 -23.83
N LYS A 9 18.05 11.29 -25.01
CA LYS A 9 17.25 12.26 -25.77
C LYS A 9 15.80 12.36 -25.30
N TYR A 10 15.15 11.24 -24.99
CA TYR A 10 13.71 11.19 -24.77
C TYR A 10 13.29 10.92 -23.32
N ASP A 11 14.11 10.25 -22.52
CA ASP A 11 13.80 9.90 -21.14
C ASP A 11 14.33 10.95 -20.15
N VAL A 12 13.78 12.16 -20.24
CA VAL A 12 14.20 13.32 -19.44
C VAL A 12 13.93 13.15 -17.94
N GLU A 13 13.05 12.23 -17.57
CA GLU A 13 12.72 11.92 -16.17
C GLU A 13 13.38 10.62 -15.67
N ASN A 14 14.27 10.02 -16.46
CA ASN A 14 15.06 8.84 -16.09
C ASN A 14 14.21 7.60 -15.70
N GLN A 15 13.05 7.43 -16.35
CA GLN A 15 12.12 6.33 -16.12
C GLN A 15 12.67 4.98 -16.58
N PHE A 16 13.50 4.97 -17.63
CA PHE A 16 14.18 3.76 -18.09
C PHE A 16 15.04 3.16 -16.97
N LYS A 17 15.81 4.00 -16.27
CA LYS A 17 16.61 3.57 -15.12
C LYS A 17 15.71 3.03 -14.01
N ILE A 18 14.62 3.71 -13.68
CA ILE A 18 13.67 3.28 -12.64
C ILE A 18 13.10 1.88 -12.96
N LEU A 19 12.84 1.58 -14.23
CA LEU A 19 12.33 0.29 -14.66
C LEU A 19 13.37 -0.83 -14.51
N ILE A 20 14.59 -0.61 -15.01
CA ILE A 20 15.66 -1.63 -14.95
C ILE A 20 16.19 -1.83 -13.52
N GLU A 21 16.08 -0.82 -12.66
CA GLU A 21 16.50 -0.87 -11.24
C GLU A 21 15.33 -1.18 -10.29
N SER A 22 14.21 -1.66 -10.80
CA SER A 22 13.03 -2.01 -9.99
C SER A 22 13.32 -3.02 -8.87
N TYR A 23 14.36 -3.85 -9.00
CA TYR A 23 14.83 -4.75 -7.94
C TYR A 23 15.16 -4.01 -6.63
N GLN A 24 15.62 -2.75 -6.69
CA GLN A 24 15.92 -1.94 -5.51
C GLN A 24 14.65 -1.64 -4.69
N GLN A 25 13.50 -1.50 -5.37
CA GLN A 25 12.21 -1.32 -4.69
C GLN A 25 11.84 -2.56 -3.88
N VAL A 26 12.11 -3.74 -4.45
CA VAL A 26 11.86 -5.05 -3.81
C VAL A 26 12.79 -5.24 -2.62
N GLU A 27 14.10 -5.03 -2.81
CA GLU A 27 15.11 -5.16 -1.75
C GLU A 27 14.80 -4.22 -0.58
N TYR A 28 14.44 -2.97 -0.87
CA TYR A 28 14.03 -2.03 0.18
C TYR A 28 12.81 -2.54 0.94
N ALA A 29 11.72 -2.88 0.26
CA ALA A 29 10.48 -3.31 0.90
C ALA A 29 10.67 -4.60 1.72
N TRP A 30 11.45 -5.55 1.19
CA TRP A 30 11.74 -6.81 1.85
C TRP A 30 12.57 -6.62 3.12
N ASN A 31 13.59 -5.76 3.07
CA ASN A 31 14.48 -5.50 4.20
C ASN A 31 13.91 -4.51 5.23
N ASN A 32 12.95 -3.67 4.84
CA ASN A 32 12.36 -2.69 5.76
C ASN A 32 11.52 -3.38 6.84
N LYS A 33 11.77 -3.09 8.12
CA LYS A 33 10.98 -3.71 9.21
C LYS A 33 9.63 -3.02 9.34
N ILE A 34 8.60 -3.81 9.55
CA ILE A 34 7.24 -3.35 9.81
C ILE A 34 6.77 -4.01 11.09
N ASP A 35 6.44 -3.22 12.10
CA ASP A 35 5.87 -3.72 13.34
C ASP A 35 4.35 -3.84 13.21
N VAL A 36 3.87 -5.08 13.11
CA VAL A 36 2.44 -5.44 13.03
C VAL A 36 1.95 -6.10 14.32
N SER A 37 2.72 -6.02 15.42
CA SER A 37 2.41 -6.72 16.68
C SER A 37 1.11 -6.25 17.34
N SER A 38 0.63 -5.05 17.01
CA SER A 38 -0.65 -4.52 17.48
C SER A 38 -1.87 -5.08 16.74
N ILE A 39 -1.68 -5.85 15.66
CA ILE A 39 -2.76 -6.53 14.93
C ILE A 39 -3.06 -7.88 15.57
N ASP A 40 -4.27 -8.03 16.10
CA ASP A 40 -4.83 -9.28 16.59
C ASP A 40 -5.39 -10.11 15.43
N THR A 41 -4.51 -10.94 14.85
CA THR A 41 -4.84 -11.82 13.72
C THR A 41 -5.93 -12.84 14.02
N SER A 42 -6.21 -13.14 15.29
CA SER A 42 -7.24 -14.10 15.69
C SER A 42 -8.66 -13.59 15.48
N LYS A 43 -8.84 -12.26 15.47
CA LYS A 43 -10.13 -11.58 15.27
C LYS A 43 -10.45 -11.28 13.82
N ILE A 44 -9.46 -11.33 12.92
CA ILE A 44 -9.67 -10.98 11.51
C ILE A 44 -10.63 -11.99 10.87
N LYS A 45 -11.68 -11.47 10.23
CA LYS A 45 -12.64 -12.23 9.42
C LYS A 45 -12.67 -11.79 7.95
N ASN A 46 -12.18 -10.59 7.65
CA ASN A 46 -12.04 -10.07 6.30
C ASN A 46 -10.98 -8.96 6.27
N ILE A 47 -10.45 -8.69 5.07
CA ILE A 47 -9.42 -7.70 4.81
C ILE A 47 -9.95 -6.72 3.76
N VAL A 48 -9.80 -5.43 4.03
CA VAL A 48 -10.11 -4.35 3.10
C VAL A 48 -8.85 -3.54 2.88
N LEU A 49 -8.32 -3.57 1.66
CA LEU A 49 -7.31 -2.59 1.26
C LEU A 49 -7.99 -1.36 0.68
N THR A 50 -7.76 -0.19 1.25
CA THR A 50 -8.22 1.08 0.67
C THR A 50 -7.08 1.83 0.02
N GLY A 51 -7.24 2.22 -1.25
CA GLY A 51 -6.20 2.86 -2.05
C GLY A 51 -6.66 3.15 -3.47
N LEU A 52 -6.04 4.13 -4.13
CA LEU A 52 -6.30 4.49 -5.53
C LEU A 52 -5.09 4.31 -6.43
N GLY A 53 -5.34 4.17 -7.73
CA GLY A 53 -4.30 4.10 -8.76
C GLY A 53 -3.29 2.99 -8.47
N GLY A 54 -2.00 3.33 -8.42
CA GLY A 54 -0.92 2.37 -8.15
C GLY A 54 -1.09 1.59 -6.85
N SER A 55 -1.64 2.22 -5.80
CA SER A 55 -1.95 1.54 -4.53
C SER A 55 -3.03 0.48 -4.66
N ALA A 56 -4.07 0.77 -5.46
CA ALA A 56 -5.14 -0.20 -5.74
C ALA A 56 -4.61 -1.36 -6.59
N ILE A 57 -3.81 -1.05 -7.61
CA ILE A 57 -3.19 -2.05 -8.50
C ILE A 57 -2.29 -3.00 -7.70
N GLY A 58 -1.49 -2.48 -6.75
CA GLY A 58 -0.69 -3.34 -5.86
C GLY A 58 -1.57 -4.28 -5.01
N GLY A 59 -2.73 -3.79 -4.57
CA GLY A 59 -3.73 -4.59 -3.89
C GLY A 59 -4.40 -5.67 -4.75
N ASP A 60 -4.74 -5.34 -5.99
CA ASP A 60 -5.30 -6.31 -6.95
C ASP A 60 -4.27 -7.38 -7.27
N LEU A 61 -3.02 -6.99 -7.47
CA LEU A 61 -1.92 -7.91 -7.73
C LEU A 61 -1.74 -8.88 -6.56
N LEU A 62 -1.76 -8.38 -5.31
CA LEU A 62 -1.70 -9.21 -4.11
C LEU A 62 -2.86 -10.19 -4.01
N GLN A 63 -4.09 -9.74 -4.26
CA GLN A 63 -5.26 -10.60 -4.25
C GLN A 63 -5.12 -11.76 -5.26
N ASN A 64 -4.62 -11.47 -6.46
CA ASN A 64 -4.40 -12.47 -7.49
C ASN A 64 -3.23 -13.40 -7.14
N PHE A 65 -2.13 -12.84 -6.64
CA PHE A 65 -0.92 -13.59 -6.26
C PHE A 65 -1.21 -14.59 -5.14
N LEU A 66 -1.92 -14.15 -4.09
CA LEU A 66 -2.26 -14.98 -2.93
C LEU A 66 -3.62 -15.68 -3.07
N ARG A 67 -4.18 -15.80 -4.28
CA ARG A 67 -5.54 -16.32 -4.50
C ARG A 67 -5.81 -17.66 -3.79
N ASN A 68 -4.82 -18.55 -3.76
CA ASN A 68 -4.94 -19.89 -3.15
C ASN A 68 -4.45 -19.94 -1.69
N GLU A 69 -3.94 -18.83 -1.16
CA GLU A 69 -3.29 -18.73 0.15
C GLU A 69 -4.03 -17.78 1.11
N LEU A 70 -4.86 -16.86 0.57
CA LEU A 70 -5.68 -15.95 1.36
C LEU A 70 -6.70 -16.73 2.20
N LYS A 71 -6.52 -16.67 3.51
CA LYS A 71 -7.42 -17.31 4.49
C LYS A 71 -8.74 -16.56 4.68
N TYR A 72 -8.75 -15.26 4.39
CA TYR A 72 -9.89 -14.38 4.62
C TYR A 72 -10.31 -13.70 3.33
N PRO A 73 -11.61 -13.38 3.16
CA PRO A 73 -12.08 -12.51 2.09
C PRO A 73 -11.27 -11.22 2.06
N TYR A 74 -10.79 -10.87 0.86
CA TYR A 74 -10.00 -9.67 0.61
C TYR A 74 -10.72 -8.83 -0.44
N VAL A 75 -10.79 -7.52 -0.26
CA VAL A 75 -11.30 -6.58 -1.28
C VAL A 75 -10.42 -5.35 -1.38
N VAL A 76 -10.32 -4.80 -2.60
CA VAL A 76 -9.73 -3.49 -2.85
C VAL A 76 -10.85 -2.45 -2.92
N ASN A 77 -10.92 -1.60 -1.90
CA ASN A 77 -11.81 -0.45 -1.83
C ASN A 77 -11.17 0.78 -2.50
N ARG A 78 -11.92 1.38 -3.43
CA ARG A 78 -11.52 2.59 -4.18
C ARG A 78 -12.46 3.77 -3.91
N ASN A 79 -13.19 3.73 -2.80
CA ASN A 79 -14.19 4.72 -2.43
C ASN A 79 -13.78 5.45 -1.15
N TYR A 80 -14.50 6.52 -0.85
CA TYR A 80 -14.35 7.30 0.38
C TYR A 80 -14.81 6.52 1.62
N GLU A 81 -15.83 5.69 1.45
CA GLU A 81 -16.41 4.85 2.50
C GLU A 81 -15.93 3.41 2.41
N LEU A 82 -15.90 2.73 3.55
CA LEU A 82 -15.65 1.30 3.65
C LEU A 82 -16.89 0.49 3.24
N PRO A 83 -16.71 -0.78 2.84
CA PRO A 83 -17.82 -1.68 2.64
C PRO A 83 -18.70 -1.77 3.91
N PRO A 84 -20.05 -1.82 3.81
CA PRO A 84 -20.94 -1.77 4.97
C PRO A 84 -20.76 -2.89 6.02
N TYR A 85 -20.07 -3.96 5.66
CA TYR A 85 -19.76 -5.07 6.57
C TYR A 85 -18.51 -4.83 7.43
N ALA A 86 -17.76 -3.76 7.18
CA ALA A 86 -16.55 -3.45 7.93
C ALA A 86 -16.87 -3.18 9.41
N ASN A 87 -16.10 -3.79 10.30
CA ASN A 87 -16.29 -3.73 11.76
C ASN A 87 -15.00 -4.13 12.50
N GLU A 88 -15.06 -4.33 13.81
CA GLU A 88 -13.90 -4.67 14.64
C GLU A 88 -13.16 -5.96 14.26
N ASN A 89 -13.80 -6.82 13.46
CA ASN A 89 -13.21 -8.05 12.92
C ASN A 89 -12.61 -7.85 11.51
N THR A 90 -12.47 -6.61 11.06
CA THR A 90 -11.92 -6.25 9.75
C THR A 90 -10.51 -5.70 9.89
N LEU A 91 -9.58 -6.19 9.08
CA LEU A 91 -8.28 -5.55 8.88
C LEU A 91 -8.40 -4.57 7.71
N VAL A 92 -8.24 -3.28 7.98
CA VAL A 92 -8.16 -2.23 6.97
C VAL A 92 -6.71 -1.86 6.73
N ILE A 93 -6.24 -2.01 5.48
CA ILE A 93 -4.91 -1.58 5.06
C ILE A 93 -5.07 -0.32 4.21
N ALA A 94 -4.69 0.84 4.75
CA ALA A 94 -4.71 2.10 4.03
C ALA A 94 -3.40 2.27 3.24
N SER A 95 -3.51 2.37 1.92
CA SER A 95 -2.38 2.37 0.99
C SER A 95 -2.39 3.63 0.12
N SER A 96 -1.45 4.54 0.36
CA SER A 96 -1.29 5.74 -0.46
C SER A 96 0.18 6.06 -0.65
N TYR A 97 0.67 6.04 -1.90
CA TYR A 97 2.06 6.39 -2.17
C TYR A 97 2.38 7.84 -1.79
N SER A 98 1.49 8.80 -2.12
CA SER A 98 1.66 10.21 -1.73
C SER A 98 1.35 10.46 -0.25
N GLY A 99 0.59 9.57 0.39
CA GLY A 99 0.08 9.74 1.74
C GLY A 99 -1.07 10.73 1.88
N ASN A 100 -1.55 11.29 0.77
CA ASN A 100 -2.50 12.41 0.77
C ASN A 100 -3.78 12.14 -0.02
N THR A 101 -3.98 10.91 -0.51
CA THR A 101 -5.20 10.51 -1.23
C THR A 101 -6.41 10.66 -0.31
N GLU A 102 -7.37 11.50 -0.68
CA GLU A 102 -8.50 11.90 0.16
C GLU A 102 -9.40 10.70 0.48
N GLU A 103 -9.69 9.89 -0.52
CA GLU A 103 -10.50 8.67 -0.43
C GLU A 103 -9.90 7.68 0.58
N THR A 104 -8.58 7.47 0.49
CA THR A 104 -7.85 6.57 1.39
C THR A 104 -7.86 7.09 2.83
N LEU A 105 -7.70 8.40 3.03
CA LEU A 105 -7.73 9.02 4.35
C LEU A 105 -9.13 8.97 4.97
N SER A 106 -10.17 9.23 4.16
CA SER A 106 -11.58 9.12 4.56
C SER A 106 -11.90 7.70 5.05
N ALA A 107 -11.57 6.69 4.25
CA ALA A 107 -11.82 5.29 4.60
C ALA A 107 -10.99 4.84 5.83
N ALA A 108 -9.77 5.35 6.00
CA ALA A 108 -8.95 5.07 7.18
C ALA A 108 -9.55 5.70 8.45
N ASP A 109 -10.06 6.93 8.38
CA ASP A 109 -10.73 7.60 9.50
C ASP A 109 -12.04 6.88 9.88
N GLU A 110 -12.81 6.42 8.89
CA GLU A 110 -13.98 5.58 9.11
C GLU A 110 -13.62 4.25 9.78
N ALA A 111 -12.53 3.60 9.36
CA ALA A 111 -12.04 2.36 9.97
C ALA A 111 -11.82 2.50 11.48
N ILE A 112 -11.25 3.63 11.92
CA ILE A 112 -11.04 3.93 13.35
C ILE A 112 -12.38 4.08 14.08
N LYS A 113 -13.36 4.77 13.49
CA LYS A 113 -14.71 4.94 14.09
C LYS A 113 -15.42 3.59 14.24
N LEU A 114 -15.25 2.70 13.26
CA LEU A 114 -15.80 1.34 13.27
C LEU A 114 -14.99 0.36 14.11
N LYS A 115 -13.92 0.82 14.79
CA LYS A 115 -13.01 0.00 15.61
C LYS A 115 -12.36 -1.15 14.84
N CYS A 116 -12.22 -1.01 13.53
CA CYS A 116 -11.45 -1.93 12.70
C CYS A 116 -10.00 -1.98 13.19
N GLN A 117 -9.30 -3.06 12.85
CA GLN A 117 -7.85 -3.09 12.97
C GLN A 117 -7.27 -2.38 11.75
N VAL A 118 -6.35 -1.42 11.94
CA VAL A 118 -5.87 -0.57 10.84
C VAL A 118 -4.36 -0.62 10.72
N ALA A 119 -3.85 -0.80 9.51
CA ALA A 119 -2.45 -0.66 9.15
C ALA A 119 -2.31 0.33 7.98
N CYS A 120 -1.19 1.05 7.92
CA CYS A 120 -0.94 2.06 6.89
C CYS A 120 0.33 1.74 6.11
N ILE A 121 0.31 1.93 4.79
CA ILE A 121 1.51 1.93 3.96
C ILE A 121 1.60 3.22 3.15
N THR A 122 2.73 3.93 3.26
CA THR A 122 2.93 5.23 2.62
C THR A 122 4.40 5.62 2.52
N THR A 123 4.74 6.55 1.62
CA THR A 123 6.05 7.23 1.66
C THR A 123 6.09 8.38 2.66
N GLY A 124 4.94 8.86 3.15
CA GLY A 124 4.81 9.92 4.15
C GLY A 124 3.42 10.57 4.17
N GLY A 125 3.37 11.89 4.32
CA GLY A 125 2.15 12.70 4.23
C GLY A 125 1.14 12.48 5.36
N LYS A 126 -0.10 12.92 5.13
CA LYS A 126 -1.18 12.84 6.13
C LYS A 126 -1.43 11.43 6.64
N LEU A 127 -1.25 10.40 5.80
CA LEU A 127 -1.45 9.01 6.18
C LEU A 127 -0.38 8.52 7.18
N GLU A 128 0.86 9.02 7.10
CA GLU A 128 1.89 8.75 8.10
C GLU A 128 1.57 9.45 9.42
N GLU A 129 1.19 10.73 9.37
CA GLU A 129 0.76 11.49 10.55
C GLU A 129 -0.43 10.80 11.25
N PHE A 130 -1.39 10.32 10.47
CA PHE A 130 -2.53 9.53 10.92
C PHE A 130 -2.09 8.24 11.62
N ALA A 131 -1.21 7.45 11.00
CA ALA A 131 -0.71 6.21 11.59
C ALA A 131 0.00 6.45 12.93
N ILE A 132 0.85 7.49 13.00
CA ILE A 132 1.57 7.86 14.23
C ILE A 132 0.58 8.30 15.32
N LYS A 133 -0.37 9.19 14.99
CA LYS A 133 -1.39 9.69 15.92
C LYS A 133 -2.20 8.56 16.54
N HIS A 134 -2.58 7.57 15.74
CA HIS A 134 -3.40 6.44 16.18
C HIS A 134 -2.57 5.21 16.63
N LYS A 135 -1.24 5.32 16.65
CA LYS A 135 -0.29 4.24 17.01
C LYS A 135 -0.50 2.95 16.20
N LEU A 136 -0.73 3.12 14.90
CA LEU A 136 -1.00 2.03 13.96
C LEU A 136 0.30 1.49 13.37
N PRO A 137 0.34 0.20 12.94
CA PRO A 137 1.38 -0.32 12.08
C PRO A 137 1.59 0.57 10.85
N LEU A 138 2.85 0.87 10.57
CA LEU A 138 3.24 1.74 9.46
C LEU A 138 4.33 1.08 8.62
N GLY A 139 3.98 0.71 7.39
CA GLY A 139 4.93 0.28 6.37
C GLY A 139 5.43 1.47 5.57
N LYS A 140 6.66 1.91 5.83
CA LYS A 140 7.30 2.96 5.01
C LYS A 140 7.66 2.42 3.64
N MET A 141 7.19 3.09 2.60
CA MET A 141 7.59 2.85 1.21
C MET A 141 8.77 3.74 0.81
N LEU A 142 9.63 3.22 -0.07
CA LEU A 142 10.68 3.98 -0.72
C LEU A 142 10.08 5.10 -1.59
N LYS A 143 10.49 6.33 -1.29
CA LYS A 143 10.11 7.55 -2.03
C LYS A 143 10.98 7.76 -3.27
N GLY A 144 10.55 8.67 -4.15
CA GLY A 144 11.35 9.12 -5.30
C GLY A 144 10.89 8.59 -6.65
N PHE A 145 9.76 7.87 -6.68
CA PHE A 145 9.16 7.37 -7.91
C PHE A 145 7.88 8.14 -8.22
N GLN A 146 7.55 8.26 -9.50
CA GLN A 146 6.16 8.57 -9.84
C GLN A 146 5.30 7.36 -9.43
N PRO A 147 4.07 7.55 -8.92
CA PRO A 147 3.27 6.45 -8.38
C PRO A 147 3.08 5.26 -9.33
N ARG A 148 3.01 5.50 -10.65
CA ARG A 148 2.92 4.46 -11.69
C ARG A 148 4.15 3.54 -11.80
N PHE A 149 5.31 3.97 -11.29
CA PHE A 149 6.53 3.17 -11.23
C PHE A 149 6.82 2.62 -9.83
N ALA A 150 5.94 2.88 -8.86
CA ALA A 150 6.09 2.44 -7.47
C ALA A 150 5.38 1.11 -7.17
N LEU A 151 5.00 0.35 -8.19
CA LEU A 151 4.24 -0.89 -8.03
C LEU A 151 4.96 -1.88 -7.11
N TRP A 152 6.26 -2.10 -7.33
CA TRP A 152 7.00 -3.13 -6.61
C TRP A 152 7.19 -2.78 -5.14
N VAL A 153 7.53 -1.52 -4.83
CA VAL A 153 7.63 -1.11 -3.42
C VAL A 153 6.28 -1.20 -2.72
N ASN A 154 5.18 -0.85 -3.41
CA ASN A 154 3.83 -0.95 -2.85
C ASN A 154 3.45 -2.41 -2.59
N PHE A 155 3.56 -3.26 -3.60
CA PHE A 155 3.20 -4.68 -3.52
C PHE A 155 4.01 -5.42 -2.45
N PHE A 156 5.34 -5.28 -2.43
CA PHE A 156 6.17 -6.01 -1.46
C PHE A 156 6.05 -5.47 -0.03
N THR A 157 5.71 -4.19 0.14
CA THR A 157 5.39 -3.64 1.46
C THR A 157 4.03 -4.17 1.92
N LEU A 158 3.04 -4.24 1.02
CA LEU A 158 1.72 -4.79 1.31
C LEU A 158 1.78 -6.29 1.62
N LEU A 159 2.60 -7.06 0.90
CA LEU A 159 2.77 -8.51 1.11
C LEU A 159 3.21 -8.84 2.54
N LYS A 160 3.84 -7.89 3.24
CA LYS A 160 4.30 -8.05 4.62
C LYS A 160 3.24 -7.64 5.65
N MET A 161 2.08 -7.16 5.20
CA MET A 161 0.94 -6.75 6.03
C MET A 161 -0.18 -7.80 6.07
N VAL A 162 -0.14 -8.81 5.19
CA VAL A 162 -1.21 -9.80 4.97
C VAL A 162 -0.67 -11.20 5.25
#